data_AF-A0A251XKB4-F1
#
_entry.id   AF-A0A251XKB4-F1
#
_cell.length_a   1.000
_cell.length_b   1.000
_cell.length_c   1.000
_cell.angle_alpha   90.00
_cell.angle_beta   90.00
_cell.angle_gamma   90.00
#
_symmetry.space_group_name_H-M   'P 1'
#
loop_
_entity.id
_entity.type
_entity.pdbx_description
1 polymer ?
#
loop_
_entity_poly.entity_id
_entity_poly.type
_entity_poly.pdbx_seq_one_letter_code
_entity_poly.pdbx_strand_id
1 'polypeptide(L)'
;MSGPRHDPSLFRDRDGIEVARALVSVSDKTGLLELAAALAEAGVEIVSTGSTASTIADAGFPVTPVQDVTGFPEALDGRVKTLHPAVHAGLLADLRLESHEAQLGELGISPFQLVVVNLYPFVETVASGAPSSDVIEQIDIGGPAMVRASAKNHANVAIVVSPSSYDEVIQAVRSGGTTLDQRRRLAAAAFAHTADYDRAVADYFRSTVVGGDASGDAAPGWPASWDVAGELAQVLRYGENSHQDAALYRRPDGAGIAQAVQLHGKEMSYNNFVDADAAVRAAYDFQEPAVAIIKHANPCGIAVAAPRAVDAIAAAHRSAHDCDPVSAFGESSPRTALSRWGWRRR
;
A
#
# COMPACT_ATOMS: atom_id res chain seq x y z
N MET A 1 20.80 4.09 22.48
CA MET A 1 22.02 4.65 21.86
C MET A 1 21.61 5.57 20.72
N SER A 2 21.92 6.87 20.78
CA SER A 2 21.65 7.80 19.67
C SER A 2 22.72 7.64 18.60
N GLY A 3 22.34 7.66 17.31
CA GLY A 3 23.29 7.65 16.20
C GLY A 3 24.25 8.85 16.19
N PRO A 4 25.22 8.87 15.26
CA PRO A 4 26.18 9.97 15.12
C PRO A 4 25.45 11.31 14.96
N ARG A 5 25.92 12.34 15.67
CA ARG A 5 25.43 13.73 15.55
C ARG A 5 26.45 14.52 14.74
N HIS A 6 26.03 15.05 13.59
CA HIS A 6 26.80 16.02 12.83
C HIS A 6 26.38 17.44 13.20
N ASP A 7 27.30 18.39 13.09
CA ASP A 7 26.97 19.82 13.23
C ASP A 7 26.00 20.22 12.10
N PRO A 8 24.79 20.75 12.41
CA PRO A 8 23.82 21.17 11.41
C PRO A 8 24.36 22.19 10.40
N SER A 9 25.37 22.98 10.77
CA SER A 9 25.99 23.97 9.87
C SER A 9 26.79 23.36 8.72
N LEU A 10 27.12 22.07 8.79
CA LEU A 10 27.86 21.36 7.75
C LEU A 10 26.96 20.86 6.61
N PHE A 11 25.64 20.89 6.78
CA PHE A 11 24.70 20.41 5.77
C PHE A 11 24.45 21.50 4.72
N ARG A 12 24.68 21.14 3.46
CA ARG A 12 24.30 21.96 2.31
C ARG A 12 22.85 21.70 1.91
N ASP A 13 22.16 22.74 1.46
CA ASP A 13 20.83 22.61 0.86
C ASP A 13 20.90 21.91 -0.50
N ARG A 14 19.98 20.97 -0.73
CA ARG A 14 19.89 20.18 -1.97
C ARG A 14 18.43 19.98 -2.35
N ASP A 15 17.81 20.99 -2.93
CA ASP A 15 16.41 20.91 -3.34
C ASP A 15 16.26 20.10 -4.65
N GLY A 16 16.79 20.64 -5.76
CA GLY A 16 16.87 19.95 -7.05
C GLY A 16 18.07 19.01 -7.15
N ILE A 17 17.84 17.76 -7.51
CA ILE A 17 18.88 16.76 -7.76
C ILE A 17 18.68 16.14 -9.13
N GLU A 18 19.58 16.46 -10.05
CA GLU A 18 19.70 15.82 -11.35
C GLU A 18 19.96 14.32 -11.17
N VAL A 19 19.33 13.50 -12.00
CA VAL A 19 19.52 12.05 -11.97
C VAL A 19 20.62 11.68 -12.94
N ALA A 20 21.83 11.41 -12.44
CA ALA A 20 22.95 10.98 -13.28
C ALA A 20 23.11 9.45 -13.29
N ARG A 21 22.74 8.79 -12.18
CA ARG A 21 22.84 7.33 -12.03
C ARG A 21 21.60 6.75 -11.36
N ALA A 22 21.04 5.70 -11.96
CA ALA A 22 19.84 5.01 -11.51
C ALA A 22 20.11 3.52 -11.21
N LEU A 23 19.68 3.04 -10.05
CA LEU A 23 19.69 1.61 -9.72
C LEU A 23 18.30 1.02 -9.92
N VAL A 24 18.14 0.10 -10.87
CA VAL A 24 16.85 -0.47 -11.26
C VAL A 24 16.83 -1.97 -11.01
N SER A 25 15.97 -2.45 -10.13
CA SER A 25 15.82 -3.87 -9.80
C SER A 25 14.37 -4.19 -9.51
N VAL A 26 13.63 -4.66 -10.52
CA VAL A 26 12.17 -4.85 -10.44
C VAL A 26 11.77 -6.28 -10.77
N SER A 27 10.83 -6.82 -10.00
CA SER A 27 10.12 -8.06 -10.29
C SER A 27 9.00 -7.83 -11.31
N ASP A 28 8.14 -6.83 -11.05
CA ASP A 28 7.12 -6.37 -12.01
C ASP A 28 7.76 -5.43 -13.03
N LYS A 29 7.72 -5.84 -14.31
CA LYS A 29 8.33 -5.15 -15.45
C LYS A 29 7.39 -4.13 -16.11
N THR A 30 6.19 -3.92 -15.57
CA THR A 30 5.22 -2.95 -16.10
C THR A 30 5.85 -1.57 -16.20
N GLY A 31 5.83 -0.96 -17.39
CA GLY A 31 6.38 0.38 -17.63
C GLY A 31 7.92 0.47 -17.65
N LEU A 32 8.65 -0.66 -17.52
CA LEU A 32 10.11 -0.65 -17.37
C LEU A 32 10.81 -0.09 -18.62
N LEU A 33 10.34 -0.43 -19.81
CA LEU A 33 11.01 -0.02 -21.05
C LEU A 33 10.79 1.46 -21.35
N GLU A 34 9.61 1.99 -21.02
CA GLU A 34 9.32 3.42 -21.10
C GLU A 34 10.20 4.22 -20.14
N LEU A 35 10.38 3.72 -18.91
CA LEU A 35 11.29 4.30 -17.93
C LEU A 35 12.74 4.23 -18.42
N ALA A 36 13.20 3.07 -18.89
CA ALA A 36 14.57 2.88 -19.38
C ALA A 36 14.87 3.79 -20.58
N ALA A 37 13.92 3.96 -21.50
CA ALA A 37 14.03 4.87 -22.63
C ALA A 37 14.22 6.32 -22.18
N ALA A 38 13.41 6.79 -21.23
CA ALA A 38 13.51 8.15 -20.72
C ALA A 38 14.82 8.41 -19.97
N LEU A 39 15.30 7.43 -19.20
CA LEU A 39 16.59 7.50 -18.52
C LEU A 39 17.75 7.54 -19.53
N ALA A 40 17.72 6.68 -20.56
CA ALA A 40 18.73 6.67 -21.60
C ALA A 40 18.73 7.97 -22.43
N GLU A 41 17.56 8.51 -22.77
CA GLU A 41 17.41 9.80 -23.47
C GLU A 41 18.04 10.95 -22.69
N ALA A 42 17.92 10.94 -21.36
CA ALA A 42 18.53 11.92 -20.47
C ALA A 42 20.01 11.64 -20.14
N GLY A 43 20.61 10.58 -20.72
CA GLY A 43 22.02 10.23 -20.48
C GLY A 43 22.30 9.64 -19.09
N VAL A 44 21.27 9.12 -18.42
CA VAL A 44 21.40 8.50 -17.09
C VAL A 44 22.07 7.13 -17.21
N GLU A 45 23.09 6.87 -16.39
CA GLU A 45 23.66 5.53 -16.26
C GLU A 45 22.68 4.61 -15.51
N ILE A 46 22.19 3.58 -16.19
CA ILE A 46 21.32 2.56 -15.59
C ILE A 46 22.20 1.42 -15.05
N VAL A 47 22.15 1.18 -13.75
CA VAL A 47 22.70 -0.01 -13.10
C VAL A 47 21.57 -0.97 -12.77
N SER A 48 21.71 -2.26 -13.11
CA SER A 48 20.64 -3.22 -12.88
C SER A 48 21.12 -4.64 -12.56
N THR A 49 20.19 -5.53 -12.20
CA THR A 49 20.47 -6.91 -11.78
C THR A 49 19.67 -7.92 -12.60
N GLY A 50 20.26 -9.10 -12.82
CA GLY A 50 19.59 -10.30 -13.34
C GLY A 50 18.66 -10.06 -14.53
N SER A 51 17.40 -10.51 -14.40
CA SER A 51 16.41 -10.41 -15.47
C SER A 51 16.02 -8.97 -15.81
N THR A 52 16.16 -8.01 -14.87
CA THR A 52 15.88 -6.59 -15.15
C THR A 52 16.93 -6.04 -16.12
N ALA A 53 18.22 -6.27 -15.84
CA ALA A 53 19.29 -5.87 -16.73
C ALA A 53 19.14 -6.49 -18.12
N SER A 54 18.81 -7.78 -18.19
CA SER A 54 18.59 -8.49 -19.46
C SER A 54 17.44 -7.86 -20.26
N THR A 55 16.31 -7.55 -19.60
CA THR A 55 15.14 -6.94 -20.26
C THR A 55 15.47 -5.55 -20.85
N ILE A 56 16.27 -4.75 -20.14
CA ILE A 56 16.69 -3.42 -20.59
C ILE A 56 17.69 -3.54 -21.76
N ALA A 57 18.66 -4.45 -21.65
CA ALA A 57 19.66 -4.69 -22.68
C ALA A 57 19.04 -5.23 -23.99
N ASP A 58 18.09 -6.17 -23.89
CA ASP A 58 17.40 -6.77 -25.03
C ASP A 58 16.57 -5.73 -25.81
N ALA A 59 16.11 -4.68 -25.13
CA ALA A 59 15.44 -3.53 -25.75
C ALA A 59 16.42 -2.51 -26.38
N GLY A 60 17.74 -2.76 -26.31
CA GLY A 60 18.79 -1.95 -26.91
C GLY A 60 19.27 -0.78 -26.06
N PHE A 61 18.88 -0.70 -24.78
CA PHE A 61 19.34 0.36 -23.90
C PHE A 61 20.64 -0.02 -23.17
N PRO A 62 21.58 0.92 -23.00
CA PRO A 62 22.80 0.66 -22.24
C PRO A 62 22.46 0.41 -20.77
N VAL A 63 23.04 -0.65 -20.22
CA VAL A 63 22.85 -1.03 -18.81
C VAL A 63 24.15 -1.59 -18.25
N THR A 64 24.53 -1.11 -17.08
CA THR A 64 25.67 -1.61 -16.30
C THR A 64 25.18 -2.72 -15.36
N PRO A 65 25.68 -3.96 -15.48
CA PRO A 65 25.41 -5.01 -14.51
C PRO A 65 25.91 -4.64 -13.10
N VAL A 66 25.14 -4.95 -12.06
CA VAL A 66 25.56 -4.66 -10.66
C VAL A 66 26.85 -5.39 -10.26
N GLN A 67 27.13 -6.54 -10.86
CA GLN A 67 28.38 -7.28 -10.65
C GLN A 67 29.61 -6.49 -11.11
N ASP A 68 29.46 -5.63 -12.13
CA ASP A 68 30.56 -4.77 -12.62
C ASP A 68 30.80 -3.60 -11.65
N VAL A 69 29.76 -3.15 -10.96
CA VAL A 69 29.85 -2.13 -9.89
C VAL A 69 30.46 -2.70 -8.62
N THR A 70 30.12 -3.95 -8.28
CA THR A 70 30.53 -4.57 -7.01
C THR A 70 31.83 -5.34 -7.11
N GLY A 71 32.20 -5.81 -8.31
CA GLY A 71 33.27 -6.79 -8.51
C GLY A 71 32.94 -8.18 -7.94
N PHE A 72 31.69 -8.42 -7.52
CA PHE A 72 31.25 -9.67 -6.90
C PHE A 72 30.27 -10.41 -7.82
N PRO A 73 30.50 -11.70 -8.14
CA PRO A 73 29.62 -12.45 -9.02
C PRO A 73 28.28 -12.75 -8.32
N GLU A 74 27.25 -13.06 -9.10
CA GLU A 74 26.01 -13.58 -8.54
C GLU A 74 26.25 -14.91 -7.82
N ALA A 75 25.76 -15.03 -6.59
CA ALA A 75 25.96 -16.18 -5.73
C ALA A 75 24.67 -16.52 -4.95
N LEU A 76 24.58 -17.79 -4.51
CA LEU A 76 23.45 -18.31 -3.71
C LEU A 76 22.09 -18.03 -4.39
N ASP A 77 22.00 -18.32 -5.69
CA ASP A 77 20.79 -18.13 -6.50
C ASP A 77 20.22 -16.70 -6.44
N GLY A 78 21.11 -15.71 -6.36
CA GLY A 78 20.75 -14.29 -6.37
C GLY A 78 20.39 -13.70 -5.01
N ARG A 79 20.46 -14.48 -3.91
CA ARG A 79 20.10 -14.04 -2.55
C ARG A 79 20.94 -12.86 -2.01
N VAL A 80 22.17 -12.70 -2.49
CA VAL A 80 23.14 -11.71 -1.96
C VAL A 80 23.68 -10.73 -3.00
N LYS A 81 23.01 -10.60 -4.15
CA LYS A 81 23.52 -9.83 -5.30
C LYS A 81 23.70 -8.33 -5.06
N THR A 82 22.87 -7.70 -4.22
CA THR A 82 22.92 -6.25 -3.96
C THR A 82 23.35 -5.87 -2.54
N LEU A 83 23.54 -6.87 -1.66
CA LEU A 83 23.95 -6.67 -0.26
C LEU A 83 25.46 -6.40 -0.16
N HIS A 84 25.91 -5.34 -0.84
CA HIS A 84 27.32 -5.01 -0.99
C HIS A 84 27.59 -3.54 -0.62
N PRO A 85 28.73 -3.21 0.04
CA PRO A 85 29.08 -1.84 0.37
C PRO A 85 29.15 -0.91 -0.84
N ALA A 86 29.62 -1.39 -2.00
CA ALA A 86 29.67 -0.58 -3.23
C ALA A 86 28.28 -0.12 -3.69
N VAL A 87 27.22 -0.87 -3.37
CA VAL A 87 25.83 -0.46 -3.62
C VAL A 87 25.39 0.46 -2.48
N HIS A 88 25.42 -0.03 -1.24
CA HIS A 88 24.80 0.67 -0.11
C HIS A 88 25.53 1.96 0.30
N ALA A 89 26.83 2.10 0.08
CA ALA A 89 27.54 3.36 0.29
C ALA A 89 27.06 4.43 -0.71
N GLY A 90 26.86 4.04 -1.98
CA GLY A 90 26.27 4.92 -3.00
C GLY A 90 24.82 5.31 -2.71
N LEU A 91 24.08 4.48 -1.96
CA LEU A 91 22.71 4.79 -1.49
C LEU A 91 22.67 5.63 -0.22
N LEU A 92 23.60 5.43 0.73
CA LEU A 92 23.53 5.97 2.09
C LEU A 92 24.44 7.18 2.34
N ALA A 93 25.39 7.48 1.46
CA ALA A 93 26.22 8.65 1.59
C ALA A 93 25.36 9.93 1.56
N ASP A 94 25.43 10.74 2.62
CA ASP A 94 24.69 11.97 2.69
C ASP A 94 25.48 13.09 2.00
N LEU A 95 25.16 13.34 0.73
CA LEU A 95 25.87 14.32 -0.12
C LEU A 95 25.60 15.77 0.27
N ARG A 96 24.86 16.02 1.34
CA ARG A 96 24.84 17.33 1.99
C ARG A 96 26.15 17.58 2.75
N LEU A 97 26.86 16.52 3.16
CA LEU A 97 28.12 16.54 3.88
C LEU A 97 29.31 16.28 2.93
N GLU A 98 30.26 17.21 2.88
CA GLU A 98 31.49 17.07 2.08
C GLU A 98 32.33 15.84 2.51
N SER A 99 32.30 15.49 3.80
CA SER A 99 33.03 14.32 4.31
C SER A 99 32.54 12.99 3.72
N HIS A 100 31.24 12.87 3.44
CA HIS A 100 30.69 11.66 2.80
C HIS A 100 31.03 11.62 1.31
N GLU A 101 31.04 12.78 0.63
CA GLU A 101 31.49 12.89 -0.76
C GLU A 101 32.97 12.49 -0.92
N ALA A 102 33.84 12.98 -0.04
CA ALA A 102 35.26 12.62 -0.03
C ALA A 102 35.47 11.11 0.18
N GLN A 103 34.75 10.51 1.13
CA GLN A 103 34.82 9.06 1.39
C GLN A 103 34.35 8.23 0.19
N LEU A 104 33.29 8.65 -0.51
CA LEU A 104 32.88 7.99 -1.75
C LEU A 104 33.99 8.05 -2.81
N GLY A 105 34.66 9.20 -2.95
CA GLY A 105 35.78 9.38 -3.86
C GLY A 105 36.97 8.48 -3.52
N GLU A 106 37.35 8.37 -2.25
CA GLU A 106 38.43 7.49 -1.76
C GLU A 106 38.13 6.01 -2.03
N LEU A 107 36.86 5.61 -1.90
CA LEU A 107 36.42 4.24 -2.14
C LEU A 107 36.16 3.94 -3.63
N GLY A 108 36.19 4.95 -4.51
CA GLY A 108 35.86 4.81 -5.92
C GLY A 108 34.39 4.46 -6.18
N ILE A 109 33.47 4.86 -5.28
CA ILE A 109 32.05 4.53 -5.35
C ILE A 109 31.27 5.76 -5.82
N SER A 110 30.48 5.62 -6.88
CA SER A 110 29.59 6.71 -7.34
C SER A 110 28.21 6.62 -6.68
N PRO A 111 27.61 7.75 -6.28
CA PRO A 111 26.29 7.77 -5.66
C PRO A 111 25.16 7.51 -6.68
N PHE A 112 24.02 7.04 -6.18
CA PHE A 112 22.77 6.91 -6.96
C PHE A 112 21.82 8.05 -6.61
N GLN A 113 21.17 8.63 -7.63
CA GLN A 113 20.15 9.68 -7.42
C GLN A 113 18.73 9.13 -7.61
N LEU A 114 18.59 8.01 -8.32
CA LEU A 114 17.34 7.31 -8.50
C LEU A 114 17.51 5.83 -8.16
N VAL A 115 16.53 5.28 -7.45
CA VAL A 115 16.43 3.85 -7.19
C VAL A 115 15.01 3.41 -7.51
N VAL A 116 14.87 2.36 -8.32
CA VAL A 116 13.58 1.82 -8.75
C VAL A 116 13.55 0.33 -8.38
N VAL A 117 12.77 -0.01 -7.36
CA VAL A 117 12.71 -1.35 -6.79
C VAL A 117 11.28 -1.68 -6.41
N ASN A 118 10.70 -2.71 -7.04
CA ASN A 118 9.48 -3.35 -6.53
C ASN A 118 9.84 -4.76 -6.06
N LEU A 119 9.20 -5.17 -4.96
CA LEU A 119 9.54 -6.41 -4.25
C LEU A 119 8.95 -7.63 -4.94
N TYR A 120 9.44 -8.80 -4.56
CA TYR A 120 8.89 -10.07 -5.03
C TYR A 120 7.42 -10.23 -4.59
N PRO A 121 6.59 -10.91 -5.41
CA PRO A 121 5.15 -11.03 -5.19
C PRO A 121 4.83 -12.05 -4.08
N PHE A 122 5.31 -11.77 -2.86
CA PHE A 122 5.16 -12.64 -1.69
C PHE A 122 3.69 -12.87 -1.36
N VAL A 123 2.89 -11.80 -1.34
CA VAL A 123 1.45 -11.84 -1.01
C VAL A 123 0.71 -12.70 -2.02
N GLU A 124 0.99 -12.52 -3.31
CA GLU A 124 0.38 -13.30 -4.39
C GLU A 124 0.79 -14.77 -4.33
N THR A 125 2.05 -15.07 -3.98
CA THR A 125 2.55 -16.46 -3.84
C THR A 125 1.90 -17.18 -2.66
N VAL A 126 1.69 -16.50 -1.54
CA VAL A 126 0.91 -17.04 -0.41
C VAL A 126 -0.54 -17.29 -0.85
N ALA A 127 -1.16 -16.32 -1.53
CA ALA A 127 -2.54 -16.43 -2.00
C ALA A 127 -2.75 -17.53 -3.06
N SER A 128 -1.72 -17.88 -3.85
CA SER A 128 -1.80 -18.97 -4.83
C SER A 128 -1.78 -20.37 -4.20
N GLY A 129 -1.50 -20.48 -2.89
CA GLY A 129 -1.36 -21.76 -2.19
C GLY A 129 -0.08 -22.50 -2.53
N ALA A 130 1.00 -21.77 -2.85
CA ALA A 130 2.30 -22.37 -3.16
C ALA A 130 2.86 -23.14 -1.94
N PRO A 131 3.69 -24.19 -2.18
CA PRO A 131 4.41 -24.88 -1.11
C PRO A 131 5.24 -23.92 -0.25
N SER A 132 5.39 -24.22 1.04
CA SER A 132 6.13 -23.35 1.97
C SER A 132 7.58 -23.07 1.57
N SER A 133 8.25 -24.02 0.90
CA SER A 133 9.59 -23.80 0.33
C SER A 133 9.58 -22.63 -0.66
N ASP A 134 8.58 -22.58 -1.53
CA ASP A 134 8.49 -21.61 -2.61
C ASP A 134 8.13 -20.24 -2.06
N VAL A 135 7.26 -20.20 -1.05
CA VAL A 135 6.94 -18.96 -0.30
C VAL A 135 8.19 -18.39 0.38
N ILE A 136 9.03 -19.25 0.98
CA ILE A 136 10.27 -18.82 1.64
C ILE A 136 11.27 -18.23 0.63
N GLU A 137 11.38 -18.81 -0.58
CA GLU A 137 12.23 -18.25 -1.64
C GLU A 137 11.75 -16.88 -2.13
N GLN A 138 10.47 -16.53 -1.94
CA GLN A 138 9.92 -15.22 -2.31
C GLN A 138 10.16 -14.14 -1.23
N ILE A 139 10.82 -14.46 -0.12
CA ILE A 139 11.22 -13.48 0.89
C ILE A 139 12.45 -12.71 0.38
N ASP A 140 12.23 -11.48 -0.05
CA ASP A 140 13.26 -10.60 -0.57
C ASP A 140 14.03 -9.94 0.59
N ILE A 141 15.36 -10.01 0.53
CA ILE A 141 16.27 -9.39 1.49
C ILE A 141 16.90 -8.13 0.89
N GLY A 142 17.37 -8.23 -0.37
CA GLY A 142 18.08 -7.16 -1.05
C GLY A 142 17.16 -5.98 -1.39
N GLY A 143 15.94 -6.27 -1.86
CA GLY A 143 14.93 -5.27 -2.20
C GLY A 143 14.61 -4.36 -1.02
N PRO A 144 14.10 -4.88 0.12
CA PRO A 144 13.77 -4.06 1.28
C PRO A 144 14.99 -3.32 1.85
N ALA A 145 16.20 -3.91 1.80
CA ALA A 145 17.42 -3.22 2.20
C ALA A 145 17.71 -1.99 1.33
N MET A 146 17.61 -2.11 0.00
CA MET A 146 17.81 -1.00 -0.93
C MET A 146 16.73 0.07 -0.79
N VAL A 147 15.46 -0.34 -0.66
CA VAL A 147 14.32 0.57 -0.48
C VAL A 147 14.51 1.41 0.78
N ARG A 148 14.79 0.77 1.92
CA ARG A 148 14.99 1.47 3.21
C ARG A 148 16.23 2.35 3.21
N ALA A 149 17.33 1.91 2.59
CA ALA A 149 18.55 2.71 2.48
C ALA A 149 18.30 4.00 1.69
N SER A 150 17.62 3.89 0.55
CA SER A 150 17.29 5.01 -0.33
C SER A 150 16.29 5.96 0.32
N ALA A 151 15.23 5.44 0.94
CA ALA A 151 14.22 6.25 1.64
C ALA A 151 14.82 7.00 2.84
N LYS A 152 15.73 6.37 3.59
CA LYS A 152 16.49 7.04 4.66
C LYS A 152 17.27 8.23 4.12
N ASN A 153 17.89 8.08 2.95
CA ASN A 153 18.70 9.12 2.31
C ASN A 153 17.91 9.96 1.28
N HIS A 154 16.61 10.16 1.49
CA HIS A 154 15.75 10.93 0.58
C HIS A 154 16.21 12.39 0.34
N ALA A 155 17.09 12.91 1.20
CA ALA A 155 17.75 14.18 0.92
C ALA A 155 18.53 14.14 -0.40
N ASN A 156 19.02 12.97 -0.81
CA ASN A 156 19.90 12.75 -1.97
C ASN A 156 19.32 11.77 -3.02
N VAL A 157 18.43 10.85 -2.62
CA VAL A 157 17.97 9.74 -3.46
C VAL A 157 16.45 9.75 -3.64
N ALA A 158 15.96 9.64 -4.87
CA ALA A 158 14.57 9.35 -5.17
C ALA A 158 14.34 7.83 -5.21
N ILE A 159 13.40 7.31 -4.40
CA ILE A 159 13.08 5.88 -4.32
C ILE A 159 11.68 5.59 -4.87
N VAL A 160 11.60 4.73 -5.88
CA VAL A 160 10.35 4.39 -6.57
C VAL A 160 10.05 2.92 -6.33
N VAL A 161 8.89 2.64 -5.73
CA VAL A 161 8.46 1.28 -5.38
C VAL A 161 7.26 0.76 -6.17
N SER A 162 6.65 1.61 -7.00
CA SER A 162 5.48 1.27 -7.80
C SER A 162 5.60 1.81 -9.23
N PRO A 163 5.21 1.04 -10.27
CA PRO A 163 5.12 1.52 -11.63
C PRO A 163 4.21 2.75 -11.80
N SER A 164 3.22 2.92 -10.92
CA SER A 164 2.31 4.09 -10.94
C SER A 164 3.02 5.43 -10.77
N SER A 165 4.25 5.44 -10.24
CA SER A 165 5.07 6.66 -10.08
C SER A 165 6.05 6.90 -11.22
N TYR A 166 6.10 6.04 -12.25
CA TYR A 166 7.08 6.17 -13.34
C TYR A 166 6.87 7.47 -14.12
N ASP A 167 5.63 7.86 -14.40
CA ASP A 167 5.34 9.11 -15.11
C ASP A 167 5.87 10.33 -14.35
N GLU A 168 5.66 10.41 -13.02
CA GLU A 168 6.19 11.51 -12.20
C GLU A 168 7.73 11.58 -12.29
N VAL A 169 8.40 10.43 -12.24
CA VAL A 169 9.87 10.33 -12.26
C VAL A 169 10.43 10.67 -13.64
N ILE A 170 9.81 10.18 -14.70
CA ILE A 170 10.18 10.51 -16.08
C ILE A 170 10.08 12.01 -16.33
N GLN A 171 9.01 12.65 -15.85
CA GLN A 171 8.86 14.10 -15.96
C GLN A 171 9.90 14.85 -15.12
N ALA A 172 10.22 14.37 -13.93
CA ALA A 172 11.26 14.96 -13.08
C ALA A 172 12.64 14.89 -13.77
N VAL A 173 13.02 13.73 -14.30
CA VAL A 173 14.28 13.55 -15.05
C VAL A 173 14.36 14.52 -16.23
N ARG A 174 13.29 14.62 -17.03
CA ARG A 174 13.20 15.57 -18.17
C ARG A 174 13.25 17.03 -17.75
N SER A 175 12.85 17.34 -16.52
CA SER A 175 12.85 18.70 -15.96
C SER A 175 14.14 19.06 -15.22
N GLY A 176 15.19 18.24 -15.34
CA GLY A 176 16.49 18.48 -14.72
C GLY A 176 16.68 17.87 -13.33
N GLY A 177 15.77 16.99 -12.90
CA GLY A 177 15.92 16.23 -11.66
C GLY A 177 14.70 16.21 -10.75
N THR A 178 14.87 15.59 -9.59
CA THR A 178 13.83 15.50 -8.55
C THR A 178 13.94 16.64 -7.55
N THR A 179 12.81 17.12 -7.04
CA THR A 179 12.76 18.09 -5.93
C THR A 179 12.78 17.38 -4.57
N LEU A 180 13.10 18.11 -3.50
CA LEU A 180 13.10 17.54 -2.16
C LEU A 180 11.71 17.06 -1.73
N ASP A 181 10.66 17.79 -2.13
CA ASP A 181 9.27 17.39 -1.85
C ASP A 181 8.92 16.06 -2.51
N GLN A 182 9.26 15.89 -3.79
CA GLN A 182 9.08 14.62 -4.51
C GLN A 182 9.79 13.47 -3.77
N ARG A 183 11.07 13.66 -3.41
CA ARG A 183 11.83 12.63 -2.71
C ARG A 183 11.26 12.29 -1.33
N ARG A 184 10.70 13.27 -0.60
CA ARG A 184 10.01 13.02 0.68
C ARG A 184 8.74 12.19 0.51
N ARG A 185 7.89 12.51 -0.47
CA ARG A 185 6.67 11.74 -0.77
C ARG A 185 7.01 10.31 -1.19
N LEU A 186 8.00 10.16 -2.06
CA LEU A 186 8.52 8.87 -2.50
C LEU A 186 9.09 8.04 -1.34
N ALA A 187 9.84 8.66 -0.43
CA ALA A 187 10.37 7.98 0.76
C ALA A 187 9.28 7.54 1.74
N ALA A 188 8.23 8.35 1.91
CA ALA A 188 7.07 7.97 2.72
C ALA A 188 6.36 6.74 2.12
N ALA A 189 6.13 6.74 0.80
CA ALA A 189 5.55 5.60 0.09
C ALA A 189 6.44 4.34 0.19
N ALA A 190 7.76 4.51 0.08
CA ALA A 190 8.73 3.43 0.20
C ALA A 190 8.71 2.75 1.58
N PHE A 191 8.69 3.53 2.67
CA PHE A 191 8.59 2.95 4.02
C PHE A 191 7.24 2.29 4.28
N ALA A 192 6.14 2.87 3.79
CA ALA A 192 4.83 2.23 3.86
C ALA A 192 4.82 0.87 3.14
N HIS A 193 5.36 0.82 1.92
CA HIS A 193 5.48 -0.41 1.14
C HIS A 193 6.28 -1.51 1.87
N THR A 194 7.41 -1.16 2.49
CA THR A 194 8.18 -2.15 3.28
C THR A 194 7.47 -2.58 4.57
N ALA A 195 6.70 -1.69 5.21
CA ALA A 195 5.93 -2.04 6.39
C ALA A 195 4.81 -3.04 6.05
N ASP A 196 4.11 -2.83 4.93
CA ASP A 196 3.11 -3.78 4.43
C ASP A 196 3.71 -5.13 4.05
N TYR A 197 4.88 -5.12 3.41
CA TYR A 197 5.62 -6.33 3.07
C TYR A 197 6.03 -7.14 4.31
N ASP A 198 6.69 -6.50 5.28
CA ASP A 198 7.13 -7.16 6.52
C ASP A 198 5.94 -7.67 7.34
N ARG A 199 4.81 -6.94 7.33
CA ARG A 199 3.56 -7.41 7.93
C ARG A 199 3.08 -8.69 7.27
N ALA A 200 3.02 -8.75 5.94
CA ALA A 200 2.59 -9.95 5.22
C ALA A 200 3.48 -11.16 5.54
N VAL A 201 4.81 -10.97 5.59
CA VAL A 201 5.77 -12.02 5.96
C VAL A 201 5.54 -12.48 7.40
N ALA A 202 5.36 -11.56 8.34
CA ALA A 202 5.09 -11.88 9.73
C ALA A 202 3.77 -12.63 9.90
N ASP A 203 2.71 -12.21 9.19
CA ASP A 203 1.39 -12.86 9.18
C ASP A 203 1.50 -14.30 8.67
N TYR A 204 2.25 -14.53 7.59
CA TYR A 204 2.53 -15.86 7.07
C TYR A 204 3.21 -16.75 8.11
N PHE A 205 4.32 -16.31 8.71
CA PHE A 205 5.01 -17.13 9.72
C PHE A 205 4.13 -17.41 10.95
N ARG A 206 3.33 -16.44 11.41
CA ARG A 206 2.36 -16.68 12.50
C ARG A 206 1.35 -17.76 12.14
N SER A 207 0.88 -17.80 10.89
CA SER A 207 -0.04 -18.86 10.43
C SER A 207 0.60 -20.24 10.33
N THR A 208 1.92 -20.32 10.11
CA THR A 208 2.65 -21.61 10.02
C THR A 208 2.97 -22.26 11.36
N VAL A 209 2.89 -21.51 12.48
CA VAL A 209 3.27 -21.99 13.83
C VAL A 209 2.16 -22.83 14.50
N VAL A 210 1.09 -23.21 13.79
CA VAL A 210 0.00 -24.02 14.34
C VAL A 210 0.49 -25.45 14.67
N GLY A 211 0.86 -25.66 15.94
CA GLY A 211 1.25 -26.95 16.52
C GLY A 211 2.50 -26.93 17.42
N GLY A 212 3.25 -25.82 17.49
CA GLY A 212 4.40 -25.68 18.38
C GLY A 212 4.12 -24.64 19.45
N ASP A 213 4.16 -25.07 20.71
CA ASP A 213 4.05 -24.28 21.95
C ASP A 213 4.30 -22.77 21.77
N ALA A 214 3.23 -22.01 21.57
CA ALA A 214 3.18 -20.61 21.99
C ALA A 214 3.02 -20.59 23.52
N SER A 215 4.04 -21.09 24.22
CA SER A 215 4.18 -20.94 25.65
C SER A 215 4.47 -19.45 25.95
N GLY A 216 3.41 -18.70 26.19
CA GLY A 216 3.49 -17.29 26.59
C GLY A 216 2.11 -16.65 26.65
N ASP A 217 1.36 -16.93 27.71
CA ASP A 217 0.26 -16.11 28.26
C ASP A 217 -0.86 -15.59 27.33
N ALA A 218 -1.03 -16.13 26.11
CA ALA A 218 -2.20 -15.81 25.29
C ALA A 218 -3.42 -16.55 25.83
N ALA A 219 -4.33 -15.82 26.48
CA ALA A 219 -5.61 -16.36 26.93
C ALA A 219 -6.34 -17.06 25.75
N PRO A 220 -6.94 -18.25 25.96
CA PRO A 220 -7.60 -18.98 24.89
C PRO A 220 -8.63 -18.07 24.19
N GLY A 221 -8.42 -17.82 22.89
CA GLY A 221 -9.33 -17.06 22.04
C GLY A 221 -8.87 -15.66 21.62
N TRP A 222 -7.74 -15.13 22.13
CA TRP A 222 -7.24 -13.81 21.75
C TRP A 222 -5.80 -13.87 21.22
N PRO A 223 -5.49 -13.22 20.08
CA PRO A 223 -4.12 -13.18 19.59
C PRO A 223 -3.27 -12.25 20.50
N ALA A 224 -1.98 -12.58 20.64
CA ALA A 224 -1.03 -11.74 21.38
C ALA A 224 -0.79 -10.36 20.73
N SER A 225 -1.08 -10.22 19.44
CA SER A 225 -1.07 -8.96 18.69
C SER A 225 -2.23 -8.90 17.69
N TRP A 226 -2.80 -7.71 17.47
CA TRP A 226 -3.90 -7.47 16.53
C TRP A 226 -3.62 -6.21 15.71
N ASP A 227 -3.58 -6.36 14.39
CA ASP A 227 -3.29 -5.29 13.43
C ASP A 227 -4.46 -5.13 12.45
N VAL A 228 -4.86 -3.89 12.16
CA VAL A 228 -5.87 -3.56 11.15
C VAL A 228 -5.26 -2.64 10.11
N ALA A 229 -5.17 -3.11 8.87
CA ALA A 229 -4.73 -2.32 7.72
C ALA A 229 -5.89 -2.08 6.75
N GLY A 230 -5.90 -0.92 6.10
CA GLY A 230 -6.91 -0.57 5.10
C GLY A 230 -6.47 0.61 4.25
N GLU A 231 -7.03 0.71 3.05
CA GLU A 231 -6.76 1.76 2.08
C GLU A 231 -7.84 2.84 2.14
N LEU A 232 -7.42 4.11 2.05
CA LEU A 232 -8.36 5.22 2.01
C LEU A 232 -9.24 5.13 0.77
N ALA A 233 -10.54 4.95 0.97
CA ALA A 233 -11.52 4.87 -0.12
C ALA A 233 -12.15 6.23 -0.42
N GLN A 234 -12.48 6.99 0.63
CA GLN A 234 -13.16 8.27 0.50
C GLN A 234 -12.96 9.13 1.75
N VAL A 235 -12.69 10.43 1.57
CA VAL A 235 -12.82 11.42 2.65
C VAL A 235 -14.29 11.82 2.76
N LEU A 236 -14.86 11.73 3.96
CA LEU A 236 -16.26 12.04 4.21
C LEU A 236 -16.43 13.53 4.53
N ARG A 237 -17.63 14.06 4.32
CA ARG A 237 -17.93 15.48 4.55
C ARG A 237 -17.65 15.92 6.00
N TYR A 238 -17.94 15.03 6.94
CA TYR A 238 -17.69 15.16 8.37
C TYR A 238 -17.94 13.78 9.02
N GLY A 239 -17.56 13.63 10.29
CA GLY A 239 -17.80 12.45 11.12
C GLY A 239 -19.23 12.35 11.61
N GLU A 240 -19.41 11.96 12.87
CA GLU A 240 -20.74 11.87 13.47
C GLU A 240 -21.42 13.25 13.55
N ASN A 241 -20.62 14.30 13.79
CA ASN A 241 -21.03 15.70 13.83
C ASN A 241 -20.21 16.56 12.87
N SER A 242 -20.77 17.71 12.46
CA SER A 242 -20.20 18.60 11.42
C SER A 242 -18.81 19.19 11.73
N HIS A 243 -18.40 19.20 12.99
CA HIS A 243 -17.10 19.73 13.44
C HIS A 243 -16.00 18.66 13.51
N GLN A 244 -16.31 17.42 13.13
CA GLN A 244 -15.39 16.28 13.18
C GLN A 244 -15.01 15.89 11.75
N ASP A 245 -13.73 15.63 11.50
CA ASP A 245 -13.28 15.05 10.23
C ASP A 245 -13.54 13.54 10.21
N ALA A 246 -13.73 12.96 9.01
CA ALA A 246 -13.87 11.52 8.85
C ALA A 246 -13.47 11.02 7.46
N ALA A 247 -13.15 9.73 7.39
CA ALA A 247 -12.82 9.04 6.16
C ALA A 247 -13.26 7.56 6.23
N LEU A 248 -13.58 6.99 5.07
CA LEU A 248 -13.87 5.57 4.89
C LEU A 248 -12.59 4.87 4.41
N TYR A 249 -12.19 3.82 5.12
CA TYR A 249 -11.12 2.92 4.71
C TYR A 249 -11.68 1.55 4.32
N ARG A 250 -11.05 0.88 3.35
CA ARG A 250 -11.42 -0.45 2.87
C ARG A 250 -10.29 -1.43 3.10
N ARG A 251 -10.63 -2.64 3.51
CA ARG A 251 -9.71 -3.77 3.44
C ARG A 251 -9.68 -4.36 2.02
N PRO A 252 -8.52 -4.71 1.46
CA PRO A 252 -8.42 -5.33 0.13
C PRO A 252 -9.23 -6.63 -0.01
N ASP A 253 -9.26 -7.43 1.05
CA ASP A 253 -10.01 -8.69 1.17
C ASP A 253 -11.39 -8.54 1.84
N GLY A 254 -11.79 -7.29 2.13
CA GLY A 254 -13.01 -7.02 2.89
C GLY A 254 -14.28 -7.25 2.06
N ALA A 255 -15.32 -7.75 2.72
CA ALA A 255 -16.66 -7.80 2.17
C ALA A 255 -17.66 -7.22 3.18
N GLY A 256 -18.30 -6.11 2.84
CA GLY A 256 -19.23 -5.43 3.72
C GLY A 256 -19.72 -4.10 3.15
N ILE A 257 -20.29 -3.25 4.01
CA ILE A 257 -20.81 -1.94 3.60
C ILE A 257 -19.71 -1.01 3.09
N ALA A 258 -18.49 -1.13 3.61
CA ALA A 258 -17.35 -0.36 3.11
C ALA A 258 -17.06 -0.62 1.61
N GLN A 259 -17.27 -1.84 1.12
CA GLN A 259 -17.08 -2.24 -0.29
C GLN A 259 -18.37 -2.13 -1.13
N ALA A 260 -19.46 -1.63 -0.58
CA ALA A 260 -20.72 -1.57 -1.29
C ALA A 260 -20.70 -0.54 -2.44
N VAL A 261 -21.39 -0.83 -3.53
CA VAL A 261 -21.48 0.04 -4.70
C VAL A 261 -22.72 0.94 -4.60
N GLN A 262 -22.53 2.25 -4.41
CA GLN A 262 -23.62 3.22 -4.55
C GLN A 262 -24.16 3.21 -5.98
N LEU A 263 -25.42 2.84 -6.18
CA LEU A 263 -26.05 2.92 -7.51
C LEU A 263 -26.70 4.28 -7.80
N HIS A 264 -27.17 5.02 -6.79
CA HIS A 264 -27.84 6.31 -7.02
C HIS A 264 -28.05 7.15 -5.76
N GLY A 265 -27.71 8.44 -5.78
CA GLY A 265 -28.04 9.39 -4.72
C GLY A 265 -26.84 10.24 -4.34
N LYS A 266 -26.98 11.07 -3.30
CA LYS A 266 -25.85 11.87 -2.79
C LYS A 266 -24.80 10.97 -2.14
N GLU A 267 -23.60 11.49 -1.96
CA GLU A 267 -22.55 10.82 -1.19
C GLU A 267 -23.03 10.45 0.22
N MET A 268 -22.62 9.28 0.68
CA MET A 268 -22.91 8.76 2.01
C MET A 268 -22.19 9.59 3.09
N SER A 269 -22.89 9.93 4.19
CA SER A 269 -22.26 10.48 5.39
C SER A 269 -21.70 9.36 6.29
N TYR A 270 -20.90 9.73 7.30
CA TYR A 270 -20.44 8.81 8.35
C TYR A 270 -21.60 8.04 8.99
N ASN A 271 -22.64 8.75 9.45
CA ASN A 271 -23.81 8.13 10.07
C ASN A 271 -24.59 7.23 9.10
N ASN A 272 -24.56 7.51 7.79
CA ASN A 272 -25.17 6.61 6.81
C ASN A 272 -24.42 5.28 6.70
N PHE A 273 -23.08 5.27 6.82
CA PHE A 273 -22.31 4.03 6.88
C PHE A 273 -22.62 3.23 8.14
N VAL A 274 -22.66 3.88 9.30
CA VAL A 274 -22.98 3.25 10.59
C VAL A 274 -24.40 2.64 10.59
N ASP A 275 -25.40 3.41 10.14
CA ASP A 275 -26.79 2.94 10.08
C ASP A 275 -26.97 1.81 9.05
N ALA A 276 -26.28 1.88 7.91
CA ALA A 276 -26.34 0.83 6.90
C ALA A 276 -25.71 -0.48 7.37
N ASP A 277 -24.57 -0.42 8.09
CA ASP A 277 -23.93 -1.60 8.67
C ASP A 277 -24.81 -2.26 9.74
N ALA A 278 -25.38 -1.46 10.64
CA ALA A 278 -26.34 -1.93 11.63
C ALA A 278 -27.59 -2.54 10.98
N ALA A 279 -28.14 -1.91 9.94
CA ALA A 279 -29.35 -2.38 9.25
C ALA A 279 -29.11 -3.71 8.54
N VAL A 280 -27.99 -3.85 7.83
CA VAL A 280 -27.64 -5.10 7.17
C VAL A 280 -27.42 -6.20 8.20
N ARG A 281 -26.63 -5.94 9.25
CA ARG A 281 -26.41 -6.95 10.29
C ARG A 281 -27.72 -7.42 10.93
N ALA A 282 -28.59 -6.49 11.32
CA ALA A 282 -29.87 -6.82 11.94
C ALA A 282 -30.81 -7.60 11.00
N ALA A 283 -30.83 -7.29 9.70
CA ALA A 283 -31.62 -8.06 8.74
C ALA A 283 -31.10 -9.49 8.55
N TYR A 284 -29.78 -9.70 8.63
CA TYR A 284 -29.14 -11.02 8.47
C TYR A 284 -29.17 -11.89 9.73
N ASP A 285 -29.65 -11.39 10.87
CA ASP A 285 -29.89 -12.19 12.08
C ASP A 285 -31.11 -13.14 11.94
N PHE A 286 -31.87 -13.04 10.84
CA PHE A 286 -33.03 -13.86 10.52
C PHE A 286 -32.78 -14.74 9.30
N GLN A 287 -33.35 -15.95 9.29
CA GLN A 287 -33.26 -16.86 8.14
C GLN A 287 -34.29 -16.53 7.06
N GLU A 288 -35.43 -15.98 7.47
CA GLU A 288 -36.50 -15.53 6.60
C GLU A 288 -36.13 -14.20 5.90
N PRO A 289 -36.76 -13.87 4.74
CA PRO A 289 -36.62 -12.54 4.16
C PRO A 289 -37.02 -11.46 5.16
N ALA A 290 -36.06 -10.63 5.56
CA ALA A 290 -36.22 -9.64 6.62
C ALA A 290 -35.92 -8.22 6.14
N VAL A 291 -36.55 -7.25 6.79
CA VAL A 291 -36.29 -5.82 6.60
C VAL A 291 -36.05 -5.18 7.98
N ALA A 292 -34.93 -4.47 8.11
CA ALA A 292 -34.60 -3.66 9.27
C ALA A 292 -34.53 -2.17 8.89
N ILE A 293 -35.20 -1.32 9.65
CA ILE A 293 -35.17 0.13 9.51
C ILE A 293 -34.42 0.69 10.72
N ILE A 294 -33.25 1.29 10.47
CA ILE A 294 -32.35 1.84 11.50
C ILE A 294 -32.30 3.36 11.38
N LYS A 295 -32.19 4.04 12.52
CA LYS A 295 -31.90 5.47 12.63
C LYS A 295 -31.02 5.74 13.84
N HIS A 296 -29.87 6.39 13.62
CA HIS A 296 -28.90 6.69 14.69
C HIS A 296 -28.50 5.44 15.48
N ALA A 297 -28.14 4.37 14.76
CA ALA A 297 -27.81 3.04 15.26
C ALA A 297 -28.92 2.33 16.06
N ASN A 298 -30.14 2.87 16.10
CA ASN A 298 -31.29 2.28 16.80
C ASN A 298 -32.34 1.72 15.82
N PRO A 299 -32.93 0.54 16.08
CA PRO A 299 -33.99 0.01 15.24
C PRO A 299 -35.30 0.77 15.46
N CYS A 300 -35.82 1.38 14.40
CA CYS A 300 -37.20 1.91 14.37
C CYS A 300 -38.21 0.78 14.19
N GLY A 301 -37.82 -0.28 13.47
CA GLY A 301 -38.63 -1.46 13.27
C GLY A 301 -37.90 -2.53 12.47
N ILE A 302 -38.16 -3.78 12.81
CA ILE A 302 -37.60 -4.97 12.16
C ILE A 302 -38.75 -5.96 11.96
N ALA A 303 -38.87 -6.52 10.77
CA ALA A 303 -39.86 -7.56 10.50
C ALA A 303 -39.34 -8.58 9.50
N VAL A 304 -39.80 -9.82 9.67
CA VAL A 304 -39.67 -10.89 8.69
C VAL A 304 -40.93 -10.97 7.84
N ALA A 305 -40.80 -11.51 6.63
CA ALA A 305 -41.93 -11.70 5.73
C ALA A 305 -42.98 -12.64 6.32
N ALA A 306 -44.26 -12.25 6.24
CA ALA A 306 -45.36 -13.13 6.61
C ALA A 306 -45.38 -14.41 5.73
N PRO A 307 -45.73 -15.58 6.29
CA PRO A 307 -45.85 -16.80 5.50
C PRO A 307 -46.82 -16.60 4.32
N ARG A 308 -46.38 -16.96 3.10
CA ARG A 308 -47.16 -16.86 1.85
C ARG A 308 -47.46 -15.43 1.35
N ALA A 309 -46.69 -14.43 1.79
CA ALA A 309 -46.74 -13.11 1.17
C ALA A 309 -46.43 -13.19 -0.34
N VAL A 310 -47.23 -12.50 -1.17
CA VAL A 310 -47.01 -12.43 -2.63
C VAL A 310 -45.66 -11.77 -2.95
N ASP A 311 -45.31 -10.74 -2.18
CA ASP A 311 -43.98 -10.13 -2.17
C ASP A 311 -43.48 -10.10 -0.72
N ALA A 312 -42.54 -10.98 -0.42
CA ALA A 312 -41.98 -11.18 0.90
C ALA A 312 -41.30 -9.90 1.44
N ILE A 313 -40.51 -9.22 0.60
CA ILE A 313 -39.74 -8.03 1.01
C ILE A 313 -40.66 -6.84 1.19
N ALA A 314 -41.61 -6.63 0.27
CA ALA A 314 -42.55 -5.52 0.41
C ALA A 314 -43.47 -5.70 1.63
N ALA A 315 -43.86 -6.94 1.97
CA ALA A 315 -44.64 -7.22 3.17
C ALA A 315 -43.82 -6.98 4.45
N ALA A 316 -42.60 -7.52 4.52
CA ALA A 316 -41.69 -7.29 5.65
C ALA A 316 -41.42 -5.79 5.86
N HIS A 317 -41.17 -5.04 4.79
CA HIS A 317 -40.96 -3.59 4.89
C HIS A 317 -42.16 -2.86 5.48
N ARG A 318 -43.39 -3.13 5.00
CA ARG A 318 -44.59 -2.48 5.55
C ARG A 318 -44.71 -2.74 7.05
N SER A 319 -44.55 -3.98 7.49
CA SER A 319 -44.61 -4.33 8.91
C SER A 319 -43.48 -3.69 9.73
N ALA A 320 -42.26 -3.61 9.19
CA ALA A 320 -41.16 -2.92 9.87
C ALA A 320 -41.43 -1.41 10.00
N HIS A 321 -41.98 -0.78 8.96
CA HIS A 321 -42.32 0.64 8.96
C HIS A 321 -43.46 0.97 9.93
N ASP A 322 -44.48 0.11 10.01
CA ASP A 322 -45.64 0.28 10.89
C ASP A 322 -45.29 0.16 12.39
N CYS A 323 -44.08 -0.31 12.74
CA CYS A 323 -43.61 -0.38 14.12
C CYS A 323 -43.45 1.00 14.76
N ASP A 324 -42.78 1.92 14.05
CA ASP A 324 -42.66 3.33 14.42
C ASP A 324 -42.45 4.18 13.15
N PRO A 325 -43.55 4.59 12.48
CA PRO A 325 -43.47 5.33 11.23
C PRO A 325 -42.88 6.74 11.40
N VAL A 326 -42.96 7.31 12.61
CA VAL A 326 -42.40 8.65 12.91
C VAL A 326 -40.89 8.57 12.99
N SER A 327 -40.36 7.58 13.70
CA SER A 327 -38.90 7.37 13.77
C SER A 327 -38.33 6.90 12.43
N ALA A 328 -39.07 6.07 11.67
CA ALA A 328 -38.67 5.64 10.33
C ALA A 328 -38.54 6.79 9.31
N PHE A 329 -39.04 7.99 9.64
CA PHE A 329 -38.85 9.18 8.83
C PHE A 329 -37.40 9.71 8.97
N GLY A 330 -36.63 9.63 7.88
CA GLY A 330 -35.31 10.26 7.78
C GLY A 330 -35.39 11.76 7.51
N GLU A 331 -34.37 12.54 7.90
CA GLU A 331 -34.29 14.00 7.69
C GLU A 331 -34.10 14.42 6.21
N SER A 332 -34.71 13.72 5.26
CA SER A 332 -34.82 14.20 3.89
C SER A 332 -36.10 13.70 3.20
N SER A 333 -37.16 14.50 3.32
CA SER A 333 -38.33 14.63 2.42
C SER A 333 -39.20 13.37 2.17
N PRO A 334 -40.52 13.50 1.88
CA PRO A 334 -41.51 12.41 1.94
C PRO A 334 -41.38 11.31 0.86
N ARG A 335 -40.24 11.15 0.19
CA ARG A 335 -40.07 10.22 -0.96
C ARG A 335 -38.90 9.24 -0.85
N THR A 336 -38.18 9.20 0.26
CA THR A 336 -36.83 8.58 0.28
C THR A 336 -36.67 7.34 1.17
N ALA A 337 -37.77 6.76 1.68
CA ALA A 337 -37.74 5.41 2.23
C ALA A 337 -37.87 4.40 1.06
N LEU A 338 -36.79 3.66 0.79
CA LEU A 338 -36.65 2.55 -0.16
C LEU A 338 -36.68 2.77 -1.69
N SER A 339 -36.89 3.98 -2.21
CA SER A 339 -36.92 4.18 -3.68
C SER A 339 -35.59 4.58 -4.35
N ARG A 340 -34.50 4.78 -3.60
CA ARG A 340 -33.24 5.29 -4.19
C ARG A 340 -32.02 4.39 -4.14
N TRP A 341 -32.04 3.30 -3.40
CA TRP A 341 -30.86 2.44 -3.27
C TRP A 341 -31.24 0.99 -3.49
N GLY A 342 -31.37 0.62 -4.77
CA GLY A 342 -31.36 -0.78 -5.16
C GLY A 342 -29.95 -1.30 -4.93
N TRP A 343 -29.77 -2.26 -4.03
CA TRP A 343 -28.51 -2.97 -3.88
C TRP A 343 -28.67 -4.31 -4.58
N ARG A 344 -27.82 -4.56 -5.57
CA ARG A 344 -27.64 -5.89 -6.16
C ARG A 344 -26.22 -6.34 -5.82
N ARG A 345 -26.07 -7.48 -5.14
CA ARG A 345 -24.83 -8.25 -5.22
C ARG A 345 -24.79 -9.01 -6.56
N ARG A 346 -23.58 -9.22 -7.08
CA ARG A 346 -23.30 -10.33 -7.98
C ARG A 346 -23.44 -11.63 -7.19
#